data_AF-A0A3D5DM01-F1
#
_entry.id   AF-A0A3D5DM01-F1
#
_cell.length_a   1.000
_cell.length_b   1.000
_cell.length_c   1.000
_cell.angle_alpha   90.00
_cell.angle_beta   90.00
_cell.angle_gamma   90.00
#
_symmetry.space_group_name_H-M   'P 1'
#
loop_
_entity.id
_entity.type
_entity.pdbx_description
1 polymer ?
#
loop_
_entity_poly.entity_id
_entity_poly.type
_entity_poly.pdbx_seq_one_letter_code
_entity_poly.pdbx_strand_id
1 'polypeptide(L)'
;MGAVLDERLVGYWSDQDLYRGAMEAADIAFRPDGTGWTYWSRDAGTFFAYRFTWHTTEGHRLALALHHELSGTWDLKDHTTPPRHQPRRLRPGDRRDLPDPYRTRRPRKTSHTARNQPAD
;
A
#
# COMPACT_ATOMS: atom_id res chain seq x y z
N MET A 1 -12.25 -19.06 12.80
CA MET A 1 -13.22 -17.99 12.47
C MET A 1 -12.69 -17.28 11.24
N GLY A 2 -13.42 -17.36 10.13
CA GLY A 2 -12.93 -16.96 8.81
C GLY A 2 -13.18 -15.47 8.54
N ALA A 3 -12.25 -14.84 7.82
CA ALA A 3 -12.46 -13.54 7.22
C ALA A 3 -13.56 -13.65 6.15
N VAL A 4 -14.57 -12.78 6.21
CA VAL A 4 -15.66 -12.70 5.22
C VAL A 4 -15.57 -11.35 4.52
N LEU A 5 -15.77 -11.30 3.20
CA LEU A 5 -15.88 -10.04 2.47
C LEU A 5 -17.35 -9.65 2.40
N ASP A 6 -17.71 -8.50 2.96
CA ASP A 6 -19.02 -7.91 2.75
C ASP A 6 -19.04 -7.24 1.37
N GLU A 7 -19.74 -7.86 0.43
CA GLU A 7 -19.86 -7.40 -0.95
C GLU A 7 -20.46 -5.98 -1.05
N ARG A 8 -21.19 -5.51 -0.03
CA ARG A 8 -21.76 -4.15 -0.01
C ARG A 8 -20.71 -3.06 0.14
N LEU A 9 -19.53 -3.39 0.67
CA LEU A 9 -18.41 -2.45 0.79
C LEU A 9 -17.62 -2.33 -0.51
N VAL A 10 -17.69 -3.34 -1.38
CA VAL A 10 -16.98 -3.35 -2.66
C VAL A 10 -17.45 -2.19 -3.52
N GLY A 11 -16.50 -1.36 -3.93
CA GLY A 11 -16.80 -0.13 -4.67
C GLY A 11 -15.85 1.00 -4.33
N TYR A 12 -16.20 2.18 -4.82
CA TYR A 12 -15.50 3.44 -4.59
C TYR A 12 -16.41 4.38 -3.82
N TRP A 13 -15.84 5.04 -2.83
CA TRP A 13 -16.52 5.96 -1.92
C TRP A 13 -15.70 7.24 -1.87
N SER A 14 -16.38 8.38 -1.94
CA SER A 14 -15.77 9.71 -1.88
C SER A 14 -16.62 10.61 -1.00
N ASP A 15 -15.96 11.48 -0.23
CA ASP A 15 -16.64 12.53 0.53
C ASP A 15 -16.77 13.85 -0.25
N GLN A 16 -16.28 13.91 -1.49
CA GLN A 16 -16.28 15.11 -2.32
C GLN A 16 -17.67 15.75 -2.46
N ASP A 17 -18.71 14.94 -2.65
CA ASP A 17 -20.08 15.43 -2.82
C ASP A 17 -20.68 16.00 -1.52
N LEU A 18 -20.15 15.59 -0.36
CA LEU A 18 -20.56 16.12 0.95
C LEU A 18 -19.99 17.52 1.17
N TYR A 19 -18.79 17.78 0.65
CA TYR A 19 -18.03 19.01 0.90
C TYR A 19 -17.78 19.80 -0.38
N ARG A 20 -18.84 20.26 -1.05
CA ARG A 20 -18.71 21.07 -2.27
C ARG A 20 -17.89 22.33 -2.01
N GLY A 21 -16.77 22.47 -2.73
CA GLY A 21 -15.85 23.59 -2.61
C GLY A 21 -14.82 23.46 -1.48
N ALA A 22 -14.79 22.33 -0.77
CA ALA A 22 -13.68 22.03 0.12
C ALA A 22 -12.41 21.80 -0.70
N MET A 23 -11.31 22.33 -0.18
CA MET A 23 -9.98 22.14 -0.74
C MET A 23 -9.38 20.78 -0.38
N GLU A 24 -10.16 19.90 0.26
CA GLU A 24 -9.73 18.56 0.69
C GLU A 24 -10.80 17.55 0.30
N ALA A 25 -10.37 16.37 -0.14
CA ALA A 25 -11.24 15.24 -0.43
C ALA A 25 -10.56 13.94 0.02
N ALA A 26 -11.38 13.01 0.52
CA ALA A 26 -10.99 11.66 0.89
C ALA A 26 -11.73 10.65 0.04
N ASP A 27 -10.96 9.74 -0.53
CA ASP A 27 -11.43 8.62 -1.32
C ASP A 27 -11.03 7.31 -0.66
N ILE A 28 -11.89 6.30 -0.79
CA ILE A 28 -11.57 4.92 -0.41
C ILE A 28 -12.22 3.94 -1.36
N ALA A 29 -11.49 2.89 -1.73
CA ALA A 29 -12.00 1.82 -2.55
C ALA A 29 -11.67 0.45 -1.99
N PHE A 30 -12.68 -0.43 -2.00
CA PHE A 30 -12.59 -1.83 -1.62
C PHE A 30 -12.75 -2.70 -2.86
N ARG A 31 -11.78 -3.59 -3.10
CA ARG A 31 -11.82 -4.57 -4.20
C ARG A 31 -12.28 -5.93 -3.67
N PRO A 32 -12.94 -6.74 -4.51
CA PRO A 32 -13.48 -8.05 -4.11
C PRO A 32 -12.38 -9.10 -3.82
N ASP A 33 -11.12 -8.80 -4.13
CA ASP A 33 -9.97 -9.65 -3.80
C ASP A 33 -9.42 -9.42 -2.38
N GLY A 34 -10.14 -8.66 -1.54
CA GLY A 34 -9.73 -8.32 -0.19
C GLY A 34 -8.60 -7.28 -0.13
N THR A 35 -8.35 -6.55 -1.21
CA THR A 35 -7.42 -5.42 -1.23
C THR A 35 -8.15 -4.10 -1.43
N GLY A 36 -7.50 -2.99 -1.13
CA GLY A 36 -8.08 -1.67 -1.34
C GLY A 36 -7.05 -0.57 -1.27
N TRP A 37 -7.54 0.65 -1.45
CA TRP A 37 -6.74 1.85 -1.35
C TRP A 37 -7.56 2.99 -0.77
N THR A 38 -6.88 3.95 -0.15
CA THR A 38 -7.47 5.23 0.23
C THR A 38 -6.54 6.34 -0.20
N TYR A 39 -7.13 7.46 -0.60
CA TYR A 39 -6.44 8.66 -0.99
C TYR A 39 -7.03 9.82 -0.22
N TRP A 40 -6.17 10.70 0.26
CA TRP A 40 -6.56 11.99 0.81
C TRP A 40 -5.61 13.02 0.24
N SER A 41 -6.14 14.16 -0.14
CA SER A 41 -5.30 15.31 -0.47
C SER A 41 -5.98 16.60 -0.13
N ARG A 42 -5.12 17.63 -0.08
CA ARG A 42 -5.53 19.01 -0.13
C ARG A 42 -4.93 19.72 -1.34
N ASP A 43 -5.67 20.65 -1.91
CA ASP A 43 -5.18 21.51 -2.99
C ASP A 43 -3.90 22.24 -2.56
N ALA A 44 -2.93 22.27 -3.49
CA ALA A 44 -1.63 22.93 -3.30
C ALA A 44 -0.91 22.53 -1.99
N GLY A 45 -1.11 21.30 -1.52
CA GLY A 45 -0.56 20.84 -0.25
C GLY A 45 -0.34 19.33 -0.20
N THR A 46 -0.40 18.75 0.99
CA THR A 46 -0.04 17.35 1.20
C THR A 46 -1.07 16.39 0.62
N PHE A 47 -0.58 15.23 0.15
CA PHE A 47 -1.41 14.08 -0.16
C PHE A 47 -0.88 12.82 0.54
N PHE A 48 -1.78 11.90 0.80
CA PHE A 48 -1.50 10.54 1.26
C PHE A 48 -2.30 9.54 0.43
N ALA A 49 -1.64 8.48 -0.01
CA ALA A 49 -2.25 7.35 -0.67
C ALA A 49 -1.78 6.07 0.03
N TYR A 50 -2.73 5.25 0.46
CA TYR A 50 -2.44 3.99 1.12
C TYR A 50 -2.93 2.80 0.31
N ARG A 51 -2.18 1.69 0.35
CA ARG A 51 -2.68 0.37 -0.07
C ARG A 51 -2.91 -0.48 1.17
N PHE A 52 -4.03 -1.19 1.21
CA PHE A 52 -4.39 -2.06 2.32
C PHE A 52 -4.97 -3.40 1.84
N THR A 53 -4.98 -4.38 2.74
CA THR A 53 -5.91 -5.52 2.67
C THR A 53 -7.05 -5.31 3.66
N TRP A 54 -8.22 -5.86 3.36
CA TRP A 54 -9.42 -5.70 4.16
C TRP A 54 -10.22 -7.00 4.23
N HIS A 55 -10.97 -7.11 5.31
CA HIS A 55 -12.03 -8.10 5.48
C HIS A 55 -13.00 -7.62 6.58
N THR A 56 -14.16 -8.26 6.64
CA THR A 56 -15.06 -8.12 7.78
C THR A 56 -14.85 -9.26 8.77
N THR A 57 -15.01 -8.93 10.04
CA THR A 57 -14.99 -9.88 11.16
C THR A 57 -16.38 -9.96 11.80
N GLU A 58 -16.55 -10.90 12.73
CA GLU A 58 -17.79 -11.05 13.49
C GLU A 58 -18.23 -9.71 14.12
N GLY A 59 -19.54 -9.44 14.12
CA GLY A 59 -20.10 -8.20 14.62
C GLY A 59 -19.97 -7.01 13.67
N HIS A 60 -19.91 -7.24 12.35
CA HIS A 60 -19.90 -6.20 11.31
C HIS A 60 -18.74 -5.20 11.43
N ARG A 61 -17.58 -5.67 11.90
CA ARG A 61 -16.38 -4.84 12.01
C ARG A 61 -15.54 -4.96 10.74
N LEU A 62 -15.09 -3.82 10.24
CA LEU A 62 -14.13 -3.74 9.14
C LEU A 62 -12.71 -3.75 9.71
N ALA A 63 -11.89 -4.70 9.28
CA ALA A 63 -10.47 -4.77 9.59
C ALA A 63 -9.64 -4.32 8.39
N LEU A 64 -8.68 -3.40 8.60
CA LEU A 64 -7.77 -2.90 7.58
C LEU A 64 -6.32 -3.13 7.99
N ALA A 65 -5.52 -3.70 7.09
CA ALA A 65 -4.07 -3.82 7.24
C ALA A 65 -3.37 -2.99 6.17
N LEU A 66 -2.69 -1.91 6.58
CA LEU A 66 -1.98 -0.98 5.69
C LEU A 66 -0.58 -1.52 5.35
N HIS A 67 -0.30 -1.68 4.05
CA HIS A 67 0.96 -2.27 3.57
C HIS A 67 1.87 -1.26 2.89
N HIS A 68 1.29 -0.29 2.18
CA HIS A 68 2.04 0.75 1.49
C HIS A 68 1.48 2.12 1.78
N GLU A 69 2.38 3.09 1.86
CA GLU A 69 2.08 4.50 1.90
C GLU A 69 2.85 5.19 0.77
N LEU A 70 2.17 6.10 0.09
CA LEU A 70 2.75 7.07 -0.81
C LEU A 70 2.26 8.43 -0.33
N SER A 71 3.19 9.31 0.01
CA SER A 71 2.87 10.63 0.51
C SER A 71 3.79 11.68 -0.09
N GLY A 72 3.30 12.90 -0.16
CA GLY A 72 4.03 14.00 -0.75
C GLY A 72 3.27 15.30 -0.64
N THR A 73 3.79 16.33 -1.29
CA THR A 73 3.13 17.63 -1.41
C THR A 73 2.94 17.90 -2.89
N TRP A 74 1.73 18.27 -3.27
CA TRP A 74 1.45 18.84 -4.58
C TRP A 74 2.20 20.17 -4.69
N ASP A 75 3.19 20.23 -5.58
CA ASP A 75 3.82 21.48 -5.99
C ASP A 75 3.22 21.87 -7.34
N LEU A 76 2.54 23.02 -7.38
CA LEU A 76 2.02 23.60 -8.61
C LEU A 76 3.17 24.26 -9.39
N LYS A 77 4.17 23.47 -9.79
CA LYS A 77 5.22 23.87 -10.72
C LYS A 77 5.05 23.14 -12.03
N ASP A 78 4.90 23.90 -13.11
CA ASP A 78 5.00 23.43 -14.50
C ASP A 78 4.21 22.14 -14.81
N HIS A 79 3.02 22.00 -14.22
CA HIS A 79 2.05 20.92 -14.46
C HIS A 79 2.53 19.46 -14.24
N THR A 80 3.64 19.21 -13.53
CA THR A 80 4.05 17.83 -13.18
C THR A 80 4.74 17.73 -11.82
N THR A 81 4.36 16.73 -11.00
CA THR A 81 5.02 16.41 -9.73
C THR A 81 5.31 14.91 -9.63
N PRO A 82 6.57 14.48 -9.39
CA PRO A 82 6.88 13.07 -9.19
C PRO A 82 6.52 12.61 -7.77
N PRO A 83 5.78 11.48 -7.61
CA PRO A 83 5.38 10.98 -6.29
C PRO A 83 6.57 10.39 -5.51
N ARG A 84 6.64 10.61 -4.19
CA ARG A 84 7.69 10.06 -3.30
C ARG A 84 7.25 8.75 -2.64
N HIS A 85 7.67 7.60 -3.19
CA HIS A 85 7.40 6.28 -2.60
C HIS A 85 8.14 6.07 -1.27
N GLN A 86 7.41 5.88 -0.18
CA GLN A 86 7.96 5.43 1.11
C GLN A 86 7.37 4.05 1.47
N PRO A 87 8.07 2.94 1.19
CA PRO A 87 7.63 1.64 1.69
C PRO A 87 7.69 1.66 3.22
N ARG A 88 6.56 1.37 3.88
CA ARG A 88 6.47 1.28 5.34
C ARG A 88 7.48 0.25 5.84
N ARG A 89 8.41 0.66 6.71
CA ARG A 89 9.24 -0.30 7.45
C ARG A 89 8.33 -1.00 8.46
N LEU A 90 7.89 -2.22 8.14
CA LEU A 90 7.25 -3.12 9.10
C LEU A 90 8.17 -3.24 10.32
N ARG A 91 7.61 -3.15 11.52
CA ARG A 91 8.37 -3.37 12.76
C ARG A 91 8.82 -4.85 12.79
N PRO A 92 9.96 -5.19 13.40
CA PRO A 92 10.37 -6.58 13.57
C PRO A 92 9.35 -7.33 14.46
N GLY A 93 8.32 -7.90 13.84
CA GLY A 93 7.19 -8.53 14.54
C GLY A 93 6.06 -8.92 13.60
N ASP A 94 5.74 -8.05 12.62
CA ASP A 94 4.59 -8.18 11.70
C ASP A 94 4.79 -9.22 10.58
N ARG A 95 5.96 -9.86 10.50
CA ARG A 95 6.30 -10.83 9.44
C ARG A 95 5.72 -12.24 9.64
N ARG A 96 5.10 -12.52 10.79
CA ARG A 96 4.63 -13.87 11.12
C ARG A 96 3.25 -14.21 10.56
N ASP A 97 2.49 -13.21 10.14
CA ASP A 97 1.08 -13.37 9.73
C ASP A 97 0.82 -13.08 8.24
N LEU A 98 1.87 -12.96 7.42
CA LEU A 98 1.75 -12.80 5.96
C LEU A 98 1.70 -14.16 5.25
N PRO A 99 0.79 -14.37 4.29
CA PRO A 99 0.84 -15.54 3.42
C PRO A 99 2.16 -15.61 2.64
N ASP A 100 2.54 -16.81 2.20
CA ASP A 100 3.89 -17.21 1.75
C ASP A 100 4.41 -16.63 0.40
N PRO A 101 3.71 -15.85 -0.45
CA PRO A 101 4.39 -15.35 -1.67
C PRO A 101 5.45 -14.27 -1.41
N TYR A 102 5.56 -13.72 -0.18
CA TYR A 102 6.53 -12.68 0.16
C TYR A 102 7.78 -13.18 0.92
N ARG A 103 7.91 -14.49 1.20
CA ARG A 103 9.18 -15.05 1.68
C ARG A 103 10.16 -15.15 0.50
N THR A 104 10.86 -14.05 0.22
CA THR A 104 12.01 -14.06 -0.70
C THR A 104 13.06 -15.04 -0.17
N ARG A 105 13.17 -16.22 -0.80
CA ARG A 105 14.32 -17.12 -0.61
C ARG A 105 15.57 -16.33 -1.00
N ARG A 106 16.47 -16.09 -0.05
CA ARG A 106 17.79 -15.55 -0.35
C ARG A 106 18.50 -16.50 -1.33
N PRO A 107 19.08 -16.02 -2.44
CA PRO A 107 19.93 -16.86 -3.26
C PRO A 107 21.17 -17.24 -2.45
N ARG A 108 21.44 -18.54 -2.39
CA ARG A 108 22.63 -19.12 -1.76
C ARG A 108 23.85 -18.67 -2.58
N LYS A 109 24.73 -17.84 -2.00
CA LYS A 109 26.02 -17.50 -2.64
C LYS A 109 26.84 -18.77 -2.79
N THR A 110 27.00 -19.27 -4.01
CA THR A 110 28.04 -20.22 -4.37
C THR A 110 29.31 -19.44 -4.69
N SER A 111 30.29 -19.50 -3.79
CA SER A 111 31.63 -18.99 -4.04
C SER A 111 32.30 -19.88 -5.09
N HIS A 112 32.43 -19.40 -6.34
CA HIS A 112 33.36 -19.96 -7.30
C HIS A 112 34.69 -19.18 -7.22
N THR A 113 35.68 -19.80 -6.58
CA THR A 113 37.06 -19.33 -6.60
C THR A 113 37.66 -19.67 -7.97
N ALA A 114 37.79 -18.69 -8.86
CA ALA A 114 38.55 -18.85 -10.09
C ALA A 114 40.06 -18.76 -9.75
N ARG A 115 40.78 -19.86 -9.95
CA ARG A 115 42.23 -19.98 -9.81
C ARG A 115 42.85 -19.57 -11.15
N ASN A 116 43.57 -18.45 -11.19
CA ASN A 116 44.40 -18.09 -12.34
C ASN A 116 45.62 -19.02 -12.41
N GLN A 117 45.77 -19.74 -13.52
CA GLN A 117 47.02 -20.38 -13.95
C GLN A 117 47.66 -19.49 -15.02
N PRO A 118 48.98 -19.24 -14.97
CA PRO A 118 49.71 -18.70 -16.12
C PRO A 118 50.02 -19.83 -17.12
N ALA A 119 50.02 -19.48 -18.41
CA ALA A 119 50.50 -20.32 -19.50
C ALA A 119 52.02 -20.16 -19.66
N ASP A 120 52.65 -21.27 -20.10
CA ASP A 120 54.07 -21.57 -20.39
C ASP A 120 55.11 -20.44 -20.37
#